data_AF-A0A291N7G0-F1
#
_entry.id   AF-A0A291N7G0-F1
#
_cell.length_a   1.000
_cell.length_b   1.000
_cell.length_c   1.000
_cell.angle_alpha   90.00
_cell.angle_beta   90.00
_cell.angle_gamma   90.00
#
_symmetry.space_group_name_H-M   'P 1'
#
loop_
_entity.id
_entity.type
_entity.pdbx_description
1 polymer ?
#
loop_
_entity_poly.entity_id
_entity_poly.type
_entity_poly.pdbx_seq_one_letter_code
_entity_poly.pdbx_strand_id
1 'polypeptide(L)'
;MGVRWLREIESGNPKSKLDDHLRCTYHLSLSTGHILIPLLYFGQNMSYPFQLAAGDLQELERLCVEVISERSLTKLTRQLTPKWRTAPIGAGG
;
A
#
# COMPACT_ATOMS: atom_id res chain seq x y z
N MET A 1 -14.68 -19.53 -7.13
CA MET A 1 -15.75 -18.51 -6.93
C MET A 1 -16.66 -18.49 -8.14
N GLY A 2 -17.97 -18.26 -7.98
CA GLY A 2 -18.91 -18.23 -9.09
C GLY A 2 -19.11 -16.83 -9.67
N VAL A 3 -19.40 -16.73 -10.97
CA VAL A 3 -19.65 -15.46 -11.71
C VAL A 3 -20.76 -14.62 -11.06
N ARG A 4 -21.77 -15.28 -10.48
CA ARG A 4 -22.86 -14.61 -9.76
C ARG A 4 -22.36 -13.84 -8.53
N TRP A 5 -21.51 -14.45 -7.72
CA TRP A 5 -20.94 -13.81 -6.53
C TRP A 5 -20.11 -12.58 -6.93
N LEU A 6 -19.29 -12.71 -7.97
CA LEU A 6 -18.45 -11.62 -8.47
C LEU A 6 -19.31 -10.40 -8.90
N ARG A 7 -20.37 -10.63 -9.67
CA ARG A 7 -21.31 -9.57 -10.09
C ARG A 7 -22.05 -8.93 -8.93
N GLU A 8 -22.41 -9.70 -7.91
CA GLU A 8 -23.03 -9.15 -6.69
C GLU A 8 -22.09 -8.16 -5.99
N ILE A 9 -20.79 -8.47 -5.90
CA ILE A 9 -19.78 -7.57 -5.33
C ILE A 9 -19.57 -6.33 -6.22
N GLU A 10 -19.43 -6.48 -7.53
CA GLU A 10 -19.28 -5.38 -8.49
C GLU A 10 -20.46 -4.41 -8.46
N SER A 11 -21.69 -4.93 -8.29
CA SER A 11 -22.93 -4.13 -8.24
C SER A 11 -23.12 -3.32 -6.95
N GLY A 12 -22.23 -3.47 -5.96
CA GLY A 12 -22.32 -2.74 -4.69
C GLY A 12 -23.31 -3.36 -3.69
N ASN A 13 -23.26 -4.68 -3.49
CA ASN A 13 -24.07 -5.34 -2.46
C ASN A 13 -23.77 -4.76 -1.06
N PRO A 14 -24.72 -4.14 -0.34
CA PRO A 14 -24.44 -3.50 0.95
C PRO A 14 -24.02 -4.48 2.07
N LYS A 15 -24.19 -5.79 1.86
CA LYS A 15 -23.73 -6.83 2.79
C LYS A 15 -22.29 -7.29 2.53
N SER A 16 -21.65 -6.88 1.43
CA SER A 16 -20.26 -7.26 1.15
C SER A 16 -19.31 -6.63 2.15
N LYS A 17 -18.31 -7.40 2.57
CA LYS A 17 -17.24 -6.92 3.45
C LYS A 17 -16.10 -6.36 2.60
N LEU A 18 -15.24 -5.56 3.23
CA LEU A 18 -14.00 -5.09 2.60
C LEU A 18 -13.19 -6.23 1.99
N ASP A 19 -13.05 -7.35 2.71
CA ASP A 19 -12.35 -8.55 2.24
C ASP A 19 -12.95 -9.13 0.96
N ASP A 20 -14.27 -9.03 0.76
CA ASP A 20 -14.94 -9.49 -0.44
C ASP A 20 -14.56 -8.61 -1.64
N HIS A 21 -14.47 -7.28 -1.44
CA HIS A 21 -14.01 -6.35 -2.45
C HIS A 21 -12.53 -6.58 -2.81
N LEU A 22 -11.66 -6.80 -1.81
CA LEU A 22 -10.24 -7.11 -2.04
C LEU A 22 -10.05 -8.40 -2.84
N ARG A 23 -10.79 -9.46 -2.48
CA ARG A 23 -10.80 -10.73 -3.22
C ARG A 23 -11.33 -10.55 -4.64
N CYS A 24 -12.38 -9.76 -4.82
CA CYS A 24 -12.92 -9.44 -6.15
C CYS A 24 -11.87 -8.73 -7.01
N THR A 25 -11.24 -7.66 -6.52
CA THR A 25 -10.17 -6.96 -7.25
C THR A 25 -9.00 -7.87 -7.60
N TYR A 26 -8.59 -8.75 -6.67
CA TYR A 26 -7.53 -9.74 -6.94
C TYR A 26 -7.90 -10.70 -8.07
N HIS A 27 -9.12 -11.25 -8.05
CA HIS A 27 -9.58 -12.18 -9.09
C HIS A 27 -9.77 -11.51 -10.45
N LEU A 28 -10.13 -10.24 -10.48
CA LEU A 28 -10.26 -9.44 -11.70
C LEU A 28 -8.92 -8.93 -12.23
N SER A 29 -7.80 -9.20 -11.55
CA SER A 29 -6.49 -8.63 -11.86
C SER A 29 -6.50 -7.09 -11.91
N LEU A 30 -7.38 -6.48 -11.11
CA LEU A 30 -7.43 -5.02 -10.94
C LEU A 30 -6.47 -4.62 -9.82
N SER A 31 -5.88 -3.43 -9.96
CA SER A 31 -5.09 -2.84 -8.90
C SER A 31 -5.94 -2.69 -7.62
N THR A 32 -5.47 -3.26 -6.51
CA THR A 32 -6.05 -3.10 -5.17
C THR A 32 -6.00 -1.65 -4.67
N GLY A 33 -5.15 -0.83 -5.28
CA GLY A 33 -5.02 0.61 -5.07
C GLY A 33 -6.33 1.37 -5.28
N HIS A 34 -7.22 0.89 -6.13
CA HIS A 34 -8.56 1.49 -6.31
C HIS A 34 -9.40 1.47 -5.02
N ILE A 35 -9.09 0.56 -4.08
CA ILE A 35 -9.73 0.48 -2.76
C ILE A 35 -8.83 1.12 -1.71
N LEU A 36 -7.54 0.75 -1.69
CA LEU A 36 -6.63 1.10 -0.60
C LEU A 36 -6.17 2.55 -0.63
N ILE A 37 -5.99 3.16 -1.80
CA ILE A 37 -5.52 4.55 -1.91
C ILE A 37 -6.59 5.54 -1.41
N PRO A 38 -7.87 5.45 -1.82
CA PRO A 38 -8.92 6.28 -1.24
C PRO A 38 -9.00 6.15 0.29
N LEU A 39 -8.88 4.92 0.83
CA LEU A 39 -8.85 4.68 2.27
C LEU A 39 -7.66 5.35 2.95
N LEU A 40 -6.48 5.33 2.32
CA LEU A 40 -5.29 6.01 2.83
C LEU A 40 -5.51 7.53 2.92
N TYR A 41 -6.05 8.15 1.86
CA TYR A 41 -6.39 9.58 1.85
C TYR A 41 -7.41 9.92 2.95
N PHE A 42 -8.48 9.14 3.05
CA PHE A 42 -9.50 9.32 4.07
C PHE A 42 -8.91 9.21 5.49
N GLY A 43 -8.06 8.21 5.74
CA GLY A 43 -7.38 8.03 7.02
C GLY A 43 -6.42 9.18 7.39
N GLN A 44 -6.01 10.00 6.44
CA GLN A 44 -5.20 11.21 6.65
C GLN A 44 -6.03 12.50 6.61
N ASN A 45 -7.36 12.42 6.57
CA ASN A 45 -8.27 13.55 6.37
C ASN A 45 -7.96 14.37 5.10
N MET A 46 -7.50 13.69 4.05
CA MET A 46 -7.21 14.29 2.75
C MET A 46 -8.31 13.95 1.75
N SER A 47 -8.62 14.88 0.85
CA SER A 47 -9.54 14.62 -0.26
C SER A 47 -8.87 13.73 -1.30
N TYR A 48 -9.51 12.61 -1.64
CA TYR A 48 -9.05 11.73 -2.70
C TYR A 48 -9.33 12.35 -4.09
N PRO A 49 -8.31 12.60 -4.92
CA PRO A 49 -8.51 13.20 -6.24
C PRO A 49 -9.11 12.19 -7.22
N PHE A 50 -10.28 12.51 -7.75
CA PHE A 50 -11.05 11.65 -8.65
C PHE A 50 -10.27 11.25 -9.93
N GLN A 51 -9.33 12.08 -10.37
CA GLN A 51 -8.47 11.80 -11.51
C GLN A 51 -7.61 10.54 -11.29
N LEU A 52 -7.21 10.25 -10.05
CA LEU A 52 -6.53 9.00 -9.73
C LEU A 52 -7.46 7.79 -9.80
N ALA A 53 -8.78 7.98 -9.65
CA ALA A 53 -9.75 6.88 -9.71
C ALA A 53 -9.93 6.33 -11.13
N ALA A 54 -9.63 7.14 -12.15
CA ALA A 54 -9.78 6.80 -13.56
C ALA A 54 -8.48 6.33 -14.23
N GLY A 55 -7.34 6.42 -13.54
CA GLY A 55 -6.03 6.08 -14.07
C GLY A 55 -5.63 4.62 -13.80
N ASP A 56 -4.60 4.15 -14.52
CA ASP A 56 -3.94 2.90 -14.16
C ASP A 56 -3.11 3.09 -12.89
N LEU A 57 -3.54 2.45 -11.80
CA LEU A 57 -2.90 2.54 -10.49
C LEU A 57 -1.74 1.56 -10.31
N GLN A 58 -1.44 0.69 -11.29
CA GLN A 58 -0.41 -0.34 -11.13
C GLN A 58 1.00 0.25 -10.99
N GLU A 59 1.32 1.32 -11.74
CA GLU A 59 2.60 2.02 -11.60
C GLU A 59 2.70 2.69 -10.22
N LEU A 60 1.62 3.33 -9.77
CA LEU A 60 1.56 3.95 -8.46
C LEU A 60 1.72 2.92 -7.33
N GLU A 61 1.10 1.74 -7.45
CA GLU A 61 1.29 0.64 -6.50
C GLU A 61 2.76 0.22 -6.40
N ARG A 62 3.47 0.09 -7.54
CA ARG A 62 4.91 -0.22 -7.54
C ARG A 62 5.71 0.84 -6.80
N LEU A 63 5.47 2.12 -7.10
CA LEU A 63 6.14 3.23 -6.41
C LEU A 63 5.85 3.23 -4.90
N CYS A 64 4.62 2.93 -4.49
CA CYS A 64 4.27 2.79 -3.09
C CYS A 64 5.06 1.65 -2.41
N VAL A 65 5.15 0.48 -3.05
CA VAL A 65 5.92 -0.66 -2.52
C VAL A 65 7.38 -0.26 -2.33
N GLU A 66 7.99 0.37 -3.34
CA GLU A 66 9.38 0.82 -3.28
C GLU A 66 9.62 1.78 -2.10
N VAL A 67 8.78 2.82 -1.96
CA VAL A 67 8.91 3.80 -0.87
C VAL A 67 8.71 3.16 0.51
N ILE A 68 7.73 2.26 0.65
CA ILE A 68 7.49 1.55 1.92
C ILE A 68 8.69 0.67 2.27
N SER A 69 9.22 -0.05 1.28
CA SER A 69 10.39 -0.91 1.45
C SER A 69 11.63 -0.11 1.83
N GLU A 70 11.92 1.00 1.15
CA GLU A 70 13.07 1.86 1.42
C GLU A 70 13.00 2.44 2.85
N ARG A 71 11.84 2.94 3.25
CA ARG A 71 11.62 3.44 4.62
C ARG A 71 11.81 2.35 5.66
N SER A 72 11.30 1.15 5.38
CA SER A 72 11.41 0.00 6.29
C SER A 72 12.86 -0.44 6.45
N LEU A 73 13.60 -0.56 5.34
CA LEU A 73 15.03 -0.89 5.34
C LEU A 73 15.85 0.17 6.07
N THR A 74 15.61 1.46 5.81
CA THR A 74 16.30 2.55 6.50
C THR A 74 16.08 2.49 8.01
N LYS A 75 14.85 2.24 8.45
CA LYS A 75 14.51 2.10 9.87
C LYS A 75 15.21 0.88 10.49
N LEU A 76 15.17 -0.27 9.80
CA LEU A 76 15.84 -1.49 10.25
C LEU A 76 17.35 -1.29 10.34
N THR A 77 17.99 -0.71 9.33
CA THR A 77 19.43 -0.39 9.34
C THR A 77 19.77 0.51 10.51
N ARG A 78 18.99 1.56 10.79
CA ARG A 78 19.21 2.44 11.95
C ARG A 78 19.10 1.70 13.29
N GLN A 79 18.14 0.79 13.41
CA GLN A 79 17.95 0.00 14.64
C GLN A 79 19.06 -1.04 14.85
N LEU A 80 19.57 -1.61 13.76
CA LEU A 80 20.57 -2.68 13.78
C LEU A 80 22.01 -2.16 13.72
N THR A 81 22.23 -0.89 13.37
CA THR A 81 23.58 -0.28 13.36
C THR A 81 24.03 -0.01 14.80
N PRO A 82 25.04 -0.72 15.32
CA PRO A 82 25.47 -0.57 16.70
C PRO A 82 26.21 0.76 16.90
N LYS A 83 25.86 1.49 17.96
CA LYS A 83 26.47 2.80 18.31
C LYS A 83 27.98 2.78 18.58
N TRP A 84 28.57 1.60 18.77
CA TRP A 84 30.02 1.45 18.98
C TRP A 84 30.82 1.40 17.67
N ARG A 85 30.19 1.24 16.49
CA ARG A 85 30.88 1.31 15.19
C ARG A 85 31.23 2.74 14.75
N THR A 86 30.70 3.77 15.43
CA THR A 86 30.94 5.19 15.09
C THR A 86 31.99 5.86 15.98
N ALA A 87 32.68 5.12 16.86
CA ALA A 87 33.84 5.68 17.55
C ALA A 87 35.01 5.75 16.55
N PRO A 88 35.56 6.94 16.25
CA PRO A 88 36.74 7.03 15.39
C PRO A 88 37.89 6.32 16.10
N ILE A 89 38.42 5.28 15.46
CA ILE A 89 39.73 4.70 15.80
C ILE A 89 40.75 5.75 15.34
N GLY A 90 41.11 6.67 16.24
CA GLY A 90 42.10 7.70 15.91
C GLY A 90 42.00 8.96 16.75
N ALA A 91 42.20 8.85 18.06
CA ALA A 91 42.63 9.98 18.90
C ALA A 91 43.57 9.43 19.97
N GLY A 92 44.77 9.06 19.54
CA GLY A 92 45.83 8.54 20.40
C GLY A 92 47.12 8.50 19.58
N GLY A 93 47.91 9.57 19.70
CA GLY A 93 49.19 9.80 19.03
C GLY A 93 49.58 11.26 19.15
#